data_AF-A0A6V3IPQ5-F1
#
_entry.id   AF-A0A6V3IPQ5-F1
#
_cell.length_a   1.000
_cell.length_b   1.000
_cell.length_c   1.000
_cell.angle_alpha   90.00
_cell.angle_beta   90.00
_cell.angle_gamma   90.00
#
_symmetry.space_group_name_H-M   'P 1'
#
loop_
_entity.id
_entity.type
_entity.pdbx_description
1 polymer ?
#
loop_
_entity_poly.entity_id
_entity_poly.type
_entity_poly.pdbx_seq_one_letter_code
_entity_poly.pdbx_strand_id
1 'polypeptide(L)'
;CRYAGQNLSPATARSVPGNSMAKKKRSGGGGKDKKQNNSQAEAKAVTLVLPFSSMEEMAASLARVSAYLEDPTYHGRVASVEKVASLVSSRYAGHNFSLQSYRNAIAAIGKLTAAEEKLKSAISAASKASSGAGIYIVAHTKSDTKTLQHEKWHATYHFDEAYRKRVSGIWESVKRTNPSWAKQFENHLSDKYAQHVWVDEFQAIVLNREYECATKTVNLLQSIIPAKEPFRTVTVKI
;
A
#
# COMPACT_ATOMS: atom_id res chain seq x y z
N CYS A 1 -0.43 22.36 11.66
CA CYS A 1 0.58 21.28 11.62
C CYS A 1 1.00 20.98 13.06
N ARG A 2 0.68 19.81 13.63
CA ARG A 2 1.10 19.49 15.02
C ARG A 2 2.61 19.16 15.14
N TYR A 3 3.43 19.47 14.13
CA TYR A 3 4.89 19.42 14.20
C TYR A 3 5.56 20.55 13.40
N ALA A 4 5.07 21.79 13.59
CA ALA A 4 5.91 22.97 13.38
C ALA A 4 6.74 23.16 14.67
N GLY A 5 7.93 22.57 14.75
CA GLY A 5 8.74 22.74 15.97
C GLY A 5 10.10 22.04 16.04
N GLN A 6 10.48 21.21 15.08
CA GLN A 6 11.85 20.67 15.04
C GLN A 6 12.46 20.95 13.67
N ASN A 7 13.28 22.00 13.63
CA ASN A 7 14.13 22.34 12.49
C ASN A 7 15.02 21.14 12.17
N LEU A 8 14.73 20.46 11.07
CA LEU A 8 15.64 19.48 10.47
C LEU A 8 16.80 20.25 9.85
N SER A 9 17.94 20.32 10.55
CA SER A 9 19.18 20.82 9.96
C SER A 9 19.53 19.97 8.75
N PRO A 10 19.79 20.57 7.57
CA PRO A 10 20.18 19.83 6.39
C PRO A 10 21.55 19.21 6.62
N ALA A 11 21.61 17.87 6.68
CA ALA A 11 22.87 17.15 6.64
C ALA A 11 23.53 17.40 5.28
N THR A 12 24.77 17.88 5.32
CA THR A 12 25.60 18.17 4.16
C THR A 12 25.76 16.92 3.30
N ALA A 13 25.16 16.92 2.11
CA ALA A 13 25.33 15.87 1.13
C ALA A 13 26.81 15.84 0.69
N ARG A 14 27.55 14.81 1.11
CA ARG A 14 28.88 14.54 0.57
C ARG A 14 28.74 13.93 -0.83
N SER A 15 29.41 14.55 -1.80
CA SER A 15 29.52 14.06 -3.17
C SER A 15 30.22 12.70 -3.19
N VAL A 16 29.63 11.74 -3.91
CA VAL A 16 30.22 10.43 -4.17
C VAL A 16 31.15 10.56 -5.39
N PRO A 17 32.41 10.09 -5.33
CA PRO A 17 33.31 10.14 -6.47
C PRO A 17 32.90 9.14 -7.58
N GLY A 18 32.96 9.63 -8.82
CA GLY A 18 32.63 8.85 -10.02
C GLY A 18 33.67 7.78 -10.31
N ASN A 19 33.21 6.54 -10.46
CA ASN A 19 34.03 5.43 -10.92
C ASN A 19 33.97 5.35 -12.46
N SER A 20 35.13 5.58 -13.08
CA SER A 20 35.37 5.42 -14.52
C SER A 20 35.46 3.92 -14.85
N MET A 21 34.56 3.41 -15.69
CA MET A 21 34.63 2.03 -16.19
C MET A 21 35.28 1.95 -17.57
N ALA A 22 36.23 1.03 -17.65
CA ALA A 22 36.97 0.63 -18.84
C ALA A 22 36.08 -0.03 -19.90
N LYS A 23 36.34 0.32 -21.17
CA LYS A 23 35.77 -0.31 -22.37
C LYS A 23 36.24 -1.76 -22.50
N LYS A 24 35.30 -2.72 -22.57
CA LYS A 24 35.58 -4.11 -22.98
C LYS A 24 34.93 -4.42 -24.34
N LYS A 25 35.75 -4.89 -25.28
CA LYS A 25 35.43 -5.23 -26.68
C LYS A 25 34.37 -6.34 -26.78
N ARG A 26 33.52 -6.23 -27.81
CA ARG A 26 32.51 -7.21 -28.24
C ARG A 26 33.11 -8.22 -29.23
N SER A 27 32.76 -9.49 -29.06
CA SER A 27 32.59 -10.53 -30.09
C SER A 27 31.30 -11.25 -29.71
N GLY A 28 30.32 -11.54 -30.55
CA GLY A 28 30.37 -11.97 -31.95
C GLY A 28 29.91 -13.43 -31.98
N GLY A 29 28.60 -13.68 -31.88
CA GLY A 29 28.03 -15.03 -31.89
C GLY A 29 26.53 -15.00 -32.16
N GLY A 30 26.15 -15.29 -33.40
CA GLY A 30 24.76 -15.36 -33.85
C GLY A 30 24.12 -16.70 -33.48
N GLY A 31 23.19 -16.68 -32.52
CA GLY A 31 22.24 -17.75 -32.25
C GLY A 31 20.87 -17.35 -32.77
N LYS A 32 20.26 -18.20 -33.61
CA LYS A 32 18.87 -18.04 -34.07
C LYS A 32 17.93 -18.37 -32.91
N ASP A 33 17.61 -17.37 -32.10
CA ASP A 33 16.62 -17.51 -31.02
C ASP A 33 15.22 -17.63 -31.59
N LYS A 34 14.62 -18.81 -31.39
CA LYS A 34 13.20 -19.07 -31.61
C LYS A 34 12.40 -18.11 -30.74
N LYS A 35 11.78 -17.12 -31.38
CA LYS A 35 10.85 -16.17 -30.81
C LYS A 35 9.60 -16.92 -30.31
N GLN A 36 9.67 -17.45 -29.09
CA GLN A 36 8.49 -17.95 -28.38
C GLN A 36 7.61 -16.73 -28.07
N ASN A 37 6.55 -16.58 -28.85
CA ASN A 37 5.46 -15.65 -28.55
C ASN A 37 4.73 -16.16 -27.30
N ASN A 38 5.31 -15.91 -26.14
CA ASN A 38 4.66 -16.05 -24.85
C ASN A 38 3.76 -14.84 -24.65
N SER A 39 2.64 -14.77 -25.37
CA SER A 39 1.55 -13.86 -25.01
C SER A 39 0.85 -14.46 -23.78
N GLN A 40 1.51 -14.37 -22.63
CA GLN A 40 0.80 -14.45 -21.36
C GLN A 40 -0.20 -13.30 -21.39
N ALA A 41 -1.48 -13.62 -21.55
CA ALA A 41 -2.54 -12.66 -21.34
C ALA A 41 -2.33 -12.08 -19.95
N GLU A 42 -1.95 -10.80 -19.87
CA GLU A 42 -1.76 -10.12 -18.59
C GLU A 42 -3.04 -10.31 -17.78
N ALA A 43 -2.93 -10.99 -16.65
CA ALA A 43 -4.05 -11.17 -15.76
C ALA A 43 -4.60 -9.79 -15.41
N LYS A 44 -5.85 -9.52 -15.79
CA LYS A 44 -6.46 -8.21 -15.55
C LYS A 44 -6.48 -7.97 -14.05
N ALA A 45 -5.99 -6.82 -13.60
CA ALA A 45 -6.11 -6.38 -12.21
C ALA A 45 -7.34 -5.47 -12.06
N VAL A 46 -8.06 -5.60 -10.94
CA VAL A 46 -9.26 -4.82 -10.62
C VAL A 46 -9.17 -4.32 -9.18
N THR A 47 -9.41 -3.03 -8.99
CA THR A 47 -9.61 -2.44 -7.66
C THR A 47 -11.10 -2.29 -7.38
N LEU A 48 -11.62 -2.99 -6.37
CA LEU A 48 -12.98 -2.80 -5.84
C LEU A 48 -12.96 -1.64 -4.85
N VAL A 49 -13.65 -0.55 -5.20
CA VAL A 49 -13.80 0.61 -4.30
C VAL A 49 -15.13 0.51 -3.56
N LEU A 50 -15.03 0.62 -2.24
CA LEU A 50 -16.08 0.44 -1.24
C LEU A 50 -16.35 1.77 -0.53
N PRO A 51 -17.26 2.61 -1.05
CA PRO A 51 -17.57 3.90 -0.47
C PRO A 51 -18.59 3.76 0.67
N PHE A 52 -18.16 4.01 1.90
CA PHE A 52 -19.00 4.02 3.11
C PHE A 52 -19.61 5.39 3.37
N SER A 53 -20.78 5.42 4.04
CA SER A 53 -21.44 6.68 4.38
C SER A 53 -20.76 7.41 5.56
N SER A 54 -20.14 6.67 6.46
CA SER A 54 -19.43 7.21 7.63
C SER A 54 -18.26 6.30 8.08
N MET A 55 -17.42 6.83 8.96
CA MET A 55 -16.31 6.08 9.58
C MET A 55 -16.84 4.93 10.46
N GLU A 56 -17.96 5.15 11.14
CA GLU A 56 -18.59 4.17 12.02
C GLU A 56 -19.11 2.96 11.23
N GLU A 57 -19.76 3.19 10.09
CA GLU A 57 -20.25 2.12 9.21
C GLU A 57 -19.08 1.28 8.65
N MET A 58 -18.01 1.97 8.25
CA MET A 58 -16.79 1.33 7.76
C MET A 58 -16.12 0.49 8.86
N ALA A 59 -15.94 1.07 10.05
CA ALA A 59 -15.34 0.38 11.20
C ALA A 59 -16.18 -0.83 11.63
N ALA A 60 -17.51 -0.70 11.68
CA ALA A 60 -18.40 -1.83 12.00
C ALA A 60 -18.26 -3.01 11.02
N SER A 61 -17.85 -2.74 9.79
CA SER A 61 -17.73 -3.74 8.72
C SER A 61 -16.31 -4.29 8.53
N LEU A 62 -15.27 -3.53 8.91
CA LEU A 62 -13.88 -3.83 8.55
C LEU A 62 -12.88 -3.79 9.71
N ALA A 63 -13.26 -3.38 10.92
CA ALA A 63 -12.31 -3.21 12.01
C ALA A 63 -11.57 -4.50 12.39
N ARG A 64 -12.27 -5.64 12.47
CA ARG A 64 -11.61 -6.91 12.80
C ARG A 64 -10.69 -7.41 11.70
N VAL A 65 -11.07 -7.19 10.43
CA VAL A 65 -10.23 -7.53 9.28
C VAL A 65 -8.95 -6.71 9.30
N SER A 66 -9.08 -5.39 9.45
CA SER A 66 -7.92 -4.47 9.47
C SER A 66 -7.02 -4.74 10.67
N ALA A 67 -7.60 -5.00 11.85
CA ALA A 67 -6.82 -5.37 13.02
C ALA A 67 -6.05 -6.69 12.81
N TYR A 68 -6.70 -7.71 12.22
CA TYR A 68 -6.06 -8.99 11.92
C TYR A 68 -4.93 -8.85 10.91
N LEU A 69 -5.08 -7.97 9.91
CA LEU A 69 -4.11 -7.80 8.85
C LEU A 69 -2.98 -6.85 9.23
N GLU A 70 -3.28 -5.72 9.86
CA GLU A 70 -2.37 -4.57 9.90
C GLU A 70 -2.02 -4.08 11.31
N ASP A 71 -2.87 -4.32 12.33
CA ASP A 71 -2.60 -3.78 13.66
C ASP A 71 -1.41 -4.52 14.32
N PRO A 72 -0.42 -3.80 14.89
CA PRO A 72 0.77 -4.44 15.46
C PRO A 72 0.45 -5.36 16.65
N THR A 73 -0.66 -5.12 17.36
CA THR A 73 -1.11 -5.94 18.49
C THR A 73 -1.99 -7.11 18.04
N TYR A 74 -2.69 -7.01 16.91
CA TYR A 74 -3.61 -8.05 16.46
C TYR A 74 -3.22 -8.74 15.15
N HIS A 75 -2.06 -8.42 14.57
CA HIS A 75 -1.59 -9.07 13.36
C HIS A 75 -1.58 -10.61 13.50
N GLY A 76 -2.32 -11.29 12.62
CA GLY A 76 -2.51 -12.74 12.62
C GLY A 76 -3.38 -13.28 13.77
N ARG A 77 -3.98 -12.42 14.59
CA ARG A 77 -4.76 -12.77 15.79
C ARG A 77 -6.16 -12.18 15.72
N VAL A 78 -7.17 -13.00 16.04
CA VAL A 78 -8.57 -12.54 16.04
C VAL A 78 -8.82 -11.68 17.27
N ALA A 79 -9.34 -10.48 17.05
CA ALA A 79 -9.81 -9.58 18.10
C ALA A 79 -11.34 -9.60 18.21
N SER A 80 -11.87 -9.31 19.41
CA SER A 80 -13.31 -9.10 19.57
C SER A 80 -13.72 -7.74 19.02
N VAL A 81 -15.01 -7.58 18.66
CA VAL A 81 -15.53 -6.32 18.10
C VAL A 81 -15.33 -5.18 19.09
N GLU A 82 -15.57 -5.41 20.37
CA GLU A 82 -15.46 -4.42 21.45
C GLU A 82 -14.04 -3.89 21.58
N LYS A 83 -13.03 -4.76 21.36
CA LYS A 83 -11.62 -4.39 21.45
C LYS A 83 -11.16 -3.53 20.27
N VAL A 84 -11.73 -3.72 19.08
CA VAL A 84 -11.25 -3.03 17.86
C VAL A 84 -12.11 -1.84 17.44
N ALA A 85 -13.36 -1.76 17.89
CA ALA A 85 -14.29 -0.71 17.47
C ALA A 85 -13.75 0.70 17.75
N SER A 86 -13.11 0.91 18.90
CA SER A 86 -12.51 2.20 19.28
C SER A 86 -11.12 2.42 18.67
N LEU A 87 -10.35 1.35 18.46
CA LEU A 87 -9.00 1.43 17.91
C LEU A 87 -9.02 1.79 16.42
N VAL A 88 -9.86 1.12 15.63
CA VAL A 88 -9.82 1.26 14.18
C VAL A 88 -10.49 2.55 13.72
N SER A 89 -11.65 2.88 14.28
CA SER A 89 -12.39 4.11 13.94
C SER A 89 -11.60 5.40 14.22
N SER A 90 -10.63 5.35 15.13
CA SER A 90 -9.77 6.49 15.47
C SER A 90 -8.42 6.52 14.75
N ARG A 91 -7.98 5.39 14.17
CA ARG A 91 -6.63 5.25 13.60
C ARG A 91 -6.58 5.28 12.07
N TYR A 92 -7.59 4.72 11.41
CA TYR A 92 -7.56 4.53 9.96
C TYR A 92 -8.66 5.35 9.31
N ALA A 93 -8.32 6.14 8.29
CA ALA A 93 -9.29 6.89 7.49
C ALA A 93 -9.84 6.05 6.32
N GLY A 94 -9.14 4.98 5.95
CA GLY A 94 -9.48 4.02 4.91
C GLY A 94 -8.92 2.63 5.23
N HIS A 95 -9.27 1.64 4.42
CA HIS A 95 -8.76 0.27 4.54
C HIS A 95 -8.45 -0.30 3.17
N ASN A 96 -7.39 -1.10 3.08
CA ASN A 96 -7.02 -1.71 1.82
C ASN A 96 -6.41 -3.10 2.00
N PHE A 97 -6.76 -4.03 1.11
CA PHE A 97 -6.21 -5.38 1.18
C PHE A 97 -6.50 -6.16 -0.10
N SER A 98 -5.69 -7.19 -0.38
CA SER A 98 -6.00 -8.15 -1.43
C SER A 98 -7.26 -8.95 -1.09
N LEU A 99 -8.00 -9.40 -2.11
CA LEU A 99 -9.16 -10.28 -1.91
C LEU A 99 -8.79 -11.57 -1.17
N GLN A 100 -7.58 -12.10 -1.39
CA GLN A 100 -7.13 -13.31 -0.69
C GLN A 100 -6.88 -13.03 0.79
N SER A 101 -6.22 -11.92 1.13
CA SER A 101 -6.00 -11.49 2.51
C SER A 101 -7.32 -11.28 3.25
N TYR A 102 -8.30 -10.63 2.60
CA TYR A 102 -9.65 -10.47 3.13
C TYR A 102 -10.31 -11.81 3.46
N ARG A 103 -10.30 -12.75 2.51
CA ARG A 103 -10.89 -14.08 2.69
C ARG A 103 -10.23 -14.85 3.84
N ASN A 104 -8.90 -14.78 3.94
CA ASN A 104 -8.16 -15.43 5.01
C ASN A 104 -8.55 -14.82 6.38
N ALA A 105 -8.61 -13.50 6.48
CA ALA A 105 -9.02 -12.81 7.71
C ALA A 105 -10.45 -13.17 8.12
N ILE A 106 -11.40 -13.13 7.18
CA ILE A 106 -12.79 -13.52 7.41
C ILE A 106 -12.92 -14.98 7.89
N ALA A 107 -12.17 -15.90 7.26
CA ALA A 107 -12.15 -17.29 7.68
C ALA A 107 -11.59 -17.46 9.10
N ALA A 108 -10.51 -16.73 9.43
CA ALA A 108 -9.92 -16.77 10.77
C ALA A 108 -10.85 -16.19 11.84
N ILE A 109 -11.55 -15.09 11.54
CA ILE A 109 -12.51 -14.46 12.46
C ILE A 109 -13.66 -15.40 12.85
N GLY A 110 -14.10 -16.27 11.92
CA GLY A 110 -15.17 -17.23 12.18
C GLY A 110 -16.54 -16.55 12.26
N LYS A 111 -17.07 -16.37 13.47
CA LYS A 111 -18.41 -15.79 13.67
C LYS A 111 -18.40 -14.29 13.33
N LEU A 112 -19.06 -13.94 12.23
CA LEU A 112 -19.21 -12.58 11.75
C LEU A 112 -20.42 -11.87 12.37
N THR A 113 -20.34 -10.54 12.44
CA THR A 113 -21.47 -9.66 12.75
C THR A 113 -22.35 -9.51 11.51
N ALA A 114 -23.56 -8.93 11.68
CA ALA A 114 -24.45 -8.65 10.56
C ALA A 114 -23.82 -7.70 9.52
N ALA A 115 -23.05 -6.69 9.96
CA ALA A 115 -22.37 -5.75 9.07
C ALA A 115 -21.27 -6.43 8.24
N GLU A 116 -20.46 -7.28 8.87
CA GLU A 116 -19.41 -8.04 8.18
C GLU A 116 -19.98 -9.08 7.20
N GLU A 117 -21.08 -9.78 7.54
CA GLU A 117 -21.75 -10.69 6.59
C GLU A 117 -22.34 -9.95 5.39
N LYS A 118 -22.95 -8.78 5.62
CA LYS A 118 -23.45 -7.91 4.54
C LYS A 118 -22.31 -7.54 3.59
N LEU A 119 -21.18 -7.08 4.14
CA LEU A 119 -20.02 -6.68 3.36
C LEU A 119 -19.39 -7.86 2.60
N LYS A 120 -19.19 -8.99 3.27
CA LYS A 120 -18.67 -10.23 2.67
C LYS A 120 -19.53 -10.67 1.49
N SER A 121 -20.85 -10.56 1.60
CA SER A 121 -21.80 -10.87 0.51
C SER A 121 -21.63 -9.92 -0.67
N ALA A 122 -21.51 -8.62 -0.42
CA ALA A 122 -21.28 -7.62 -1.46
C ALA A 122 -19.94 -7.82 -2.21
N ILE A 123 -18.85 -8.05 -1.48
CA ILE A 123 -17.52 -8.37 -2.07
C ILE A 123 -17.57 -9.67 -2.86
N SER A 124 -18.29 -10.68 -2.36
CA SER A 124 -18.45 -11.97 -3.06
C SER A 124 -19.21 -11.80 -4.38
N ALA A 125 -20.27 -10.98 -4.41
CA ALA A 125 -21.00 -10.68 -5.63
C ALA A 125 -20.13 -9.90 -6.65
N ALA A 126 -19.42 -8.86 -6.19
CA ALA A 126 -18.55 -8.05 -7.05
C ALA A 126 -17.36 -8.85 -7.61
N SER A 127 -16.76 -9.73 -6.80
CA SER A 127 -15.63 -10.56 -7.23
C SER A 127 -16.01 -11.62 -8.26
N LYS A 128 -17.23 -12.18 -8.20
CA LYS A 128 -17.75 -13.09 -9.24
C LYS A 128 -17.85 -12.40 -10.61
N ALA A 129 -18.26 -11.14 -10.65
CA ALA A 129 -18.34 -10.36 -11.89
C ALA A 129 -16.96 -10.05 -12.51
N SER A 130 -15.88 -10.25 -11.75
CA SER A 130 -14.49 -9.99 -12.16
C SER A 130 -13.69 -11.29 -12.28
N SER A 131 -14.34 -12.40 -12.64
CA SER A 131 -13.72 -13.74 -12.68
C SER A 131 -12.40 -13.76 -13.47
N GLY A 132 -11.35 -14.31 -12.87
CA GLY A 132 -10.01 -14.41 -13.48
C GLY A 132 -9.13 -13.16 -13.32
N ALA A 133 -9.63 -12.09 -12.70
CA ALA A 133 -8.84 -10.92 -12.36
C ALA A 133 -8.20 -11.03 -10.96
N GLY A 134 -7.01 -10.43 -10.79
CA GLY A 134 -6.48 -10.11 -9.47
C GLY A 134 -7.33 -8.99 -8.86
N ILE A 135 -7.81 -9.16 -7.62
CA ILE A 135 -8.71 -8.20 -6.98
C ILE A 135 -8.08 -7.59 -5.73
N TYR A 136 -8.09 -6.26 -5.68
CA TYR A 136 -7.71 -5.47 -4.51
C TYR A 136 -8.92 -4.70 -4.01
N ILE A 137 -9.07 -4.59 -2.70
CA ILE A 137 -10.21 -3.94 -2.07
C ILE A 137 -9.71 -2.65 -1.45
N VAL A 138 -10.45 -1.56 -1.67
CA VAL A 138 -10.20 -0.23 -1.11
C VAL A 138 -11.51 0.26 -0.50
N ALA A 139 -11.49 0.58 0.79
CA ALA A 139 -12.60 1.17 1.52
C ALA A 139 -12.26 2.57 1.98
N HIS A 140 -13.22 3.49 1.84
CA HIS A 140 -13.08 4.87 2.25
C HIS A 140 -14.46 5.47 2.58
N THR A 141 -14.50 6.62 3.24
CA THR A 141 -15.73 7.40 3.38
C THR A 141 -16.02 8.20 2.11
N LYS A 142 -17.28 8.24 1.67
CA LYS A 142 -17.72 8.87 0.41
C LYS A 142 -17.20 10.29 0.19
N SER A 143 -17.10 11.08 1.26
CA SER A 143 -16.64 12.47 1.22
C SER A 143 -15.11 12.62 1.21
N ASP A 144 -14.36 11.59 1.60
CA ASP A 144 -12.90 11.66 1.71
C ASP A 144 -12.21 11.12 0.45
N THR A 145 -12.05 12.02 -0.52
CA THR A 145 -11.38 11.73 -1.79
C THR A 145 -9.85 11.65 -1.67
N LYS A 146 -9.26 12.29 -0.64
CA LYS A 146 -7.81 12.23 -0.40
C LYS A 146 -7.41 10.84 0.06
N THR A 147 -8.13 10.32 1.06
CA THR A 147 -7.95 8.94 1.51
C THR A 147 -8.15 7.96 0.35
N LEU A 148 -9.19 8.11 -0.48
CA LEU A 148 -9.35 7.24 -1.66
C LEU A 148 -8.12 7.26 -2.59
N GLN A 149 -7.49 8.42 -2.78
CA GLN A 149 -6.29 8.52 -3.60
C GLN A 149 -5.11 7.78 -2.96
N HIS A 150 -4.91 7.92 -1.64
CA HIS A 150 -3.95 7.14 -0.87
C HIS A 150 -4.18 5.64 -1.02
N GLU A 151 -5.39 5.17 -0.76
CA GLU A 151 -5.72 3.75 -0.80
C GLU A 151 -5.52 3.11 -2.18
N LYS A 152 -5.69 3.89 -3.25
CA LYS A 152 -5.40 3.44 -4.62
C LYS A 152 -3.91 3.20 -4.88
N TRP A 153 -3.01 3.87 -4.17
CA TRP A 153 -1.57 3.63 -4.30
C TRP A 153 -1.16 2.28 -3.76
N HIS A 154 -1.79 1.79 -2.69
CA HIS A 154 -1.58 0.43 -2.21
C HIS A 154 -1.99 -0.61 -3.25
N ALA A 155 -3.09 -0.39 -3.98
CA ALA A 155 -3.46 -1.27 -5.09
C ALA A 155 -2.39 -1.32 -6.18
N THR A 156 -1.81 -0.17 -6.53
CA THR A 156 -0.69 -0.09 -7.49
C THR A 156 0.54 -0.85 -6.97
N TYR A 157 0.89 -0.66 -5.70
CA TYR A 157 2.00 -1.36 -5.05
C TYR A 157 1.80 -2.87 -4.98
N HIS A 158 0.56 -3.32 -4.79
CA HIS A 158 0.20 -4.74 -4.76
C HIS A 158 0.35 -5.41 -6.13
N PHE A 159 -0.21 -4.83 -7.19
CA PHE A 159 -0.26 -5.48 -8.50
C PHE A 159 1.02 -5.31 -9.32
N ASP A 160 1.74 -4.20 -9.18
CA ASP A 160 2.94 -3.93 -9.97
C ASP A 160 4.21 -4.36 -9.23
N GLU A 161 4.66 -5.60 -9.49
CA GLU A 161 5.89 -6.14 -8.92
C GLU A 161 7.13 -5.28 -9.22
N ALA A 162 7.21 -4.70 -10.42
CA ALA A 162 8.35 -3.86 -10.79
C ALA A 162 8.34 -2.54 -10.01
N TYR A 163 7.17 -1.93 -9.79
CA TYR A 163 7.03 -0.77 -8.92
C TYR A 163 7.36 -1.11 -7.47
N ARG A 164 6.84 -2.21 -6.94
CA ARG A 164 7.18 -2.68 -5.59
C ARG A 164 8.68 -2.87 -5.40
N LYS A 165 9.37 -3.55 -6.33
CA LYS A 165 10.83 -3.71 -6.30
C LYS A 165 11.57 -2.38 -6.28
N ARG A 166 11.13 -1.40 -7.08
CA ARG A 166 11.73 -0.04 -7.07
C ARG A 166 11.54 0.64 -5.73
N VAL A 167 10.32 0.63 -5.18
CA VAL A 167 10.01 1.21 -3.87
C VAL A 167 10.88 0.58 -2.78
N SER A 168 10.99 -0.75 -2.75
CA SER A 168 11.86 -1.44 -1.78
C SER A 168 13.32 -1.01 -1.93
N GLY A 169 13.84 -0.92 -3.16
CA GLY A 169 15.20 -0.44 -3.42
C GLY A 169 15.43 1.00 -2.94
N ILE A 170 14.43 1.87 -3.12
CA ILE A 170 14.46 3.25 -2.60
C ILE A 170 14.47 3.24 -1.07
N TRP A 171 13.59 2.48 -0.42
CA TRP A 171 13.54 2.36 1.03
C TRP A 171 14.87 1.86 1.62
N GLU A 172 15.46 0.81 1.04
CA GLU A 172 16.79 0.34 1.45
C GLU A 172 17.89 1.40 1.24
N SER A 173 17.80 2.19 0.17
CA SER A 173 18.71 3.31 -0.03
C SER A 173 18.54 4.36 1.06
N VAL A 174 17.31 4.74 1.42
CA VAL A 174 17.03 5.71 2.48
C VAL A 174 17.57 5.23 3.83
N LYS A 175 17.33 3.95 4.20
CA LYS A 175 17.90 3.38 5.44
C LYS A 175 19.42 3.48 5.48
N ARG A 176 20.09 3.28 4.35
CA ARG A 176 21.55 3.38 4.25
C ARG A 176 22.07 4.82 4.27
N THR A 177 21.42 5.74 3.56
CA THR A 177 21.92 7.11 3.38
C THR A 177 21.40 8.09 4.44
N ASN A 178 20.27 7.79 5.09
CA ASN A 178 19.65 8.60 6.13
C ASN A 178 18.97 7.73 7.21
N PRO A 179 19.76 6.96 7.99
CA PRO A 179 19.23 6.02 8.97
C PRO A 179 18.42 6.69 10.09
N SER A 180 18.76 7.92 10.47
CA SER A 180 18.01 8.65 11.51
C SER A 180 16.59 8.97 11.05
N TRP A 181 16.41 9.44 9.82
CA TRP A 181 15.08 9.71 9.29
C TRP A 181 14.27 8.42 9.09
N ALA A 182 14.90 7.37 8.57
CA ALA A 182 14.24 6.07 8.41
C ALA A 182 13.72 5.55 9.76
N LYS A 183 14.53 5.62 10.82
CA LYS A 183 14.10 5.22 12.17
C LYS A 183 12.96 6.08 12.73
N GLN A 184 12.94 7.38 12.44
CA GLN A 184 11.80 8.24 12.82
C GLN A 184 10.51 7.82 12.09
N PHE A 185 10.61 7.50 10.80
CA PHE A 185 9.47 7.00 10.03
C PHE A 185 8.98 5.64 10.55
N GLU A 186 9.88 4.70 10.80
CA GLU A 186 9.55 3.39 11.40
C GLU A 186 8.88 3.55 12.77
N ASN A 187 9.42 4.41 13.64
CA ASN A 187 8.81 4.71 14.93
C ASN A 187 7.40 5.30 14.79
N HIS A 188 7.17 6.16 13.78
CA HIS A 188 5.86 6.74 13.51
C HIS A 188 4.81 5.71 13.06
N LEU A 189 5.25 4.62 12.42
CA LEU A 189 4.35 3.54 12.01
C LEU A 189 4.19 2.48 13.08
N SER A 190 5.16 2.32 13.98
CA SER A 190 5.22 1.20 14.94
C SER A 190 4.02 1.07 15.89
N ASP A 191 3.33 2.17 16.18
CA ASP A 191 2.14 2.21 17.03
C ASP A 191 0.83 1.99 16.26
N LYS A 192 0.88 2.07 14.93
CA LYS A 192 -0.28 1.98 14.03
C LYS A 192 -0.30 0.71 13.21
N TYR A 193 0.87 0.25 12.76
CA TYR A 193 0.99 -0.75 11.72
C TYR A 193 2.03 -1.82 12.06
N ALA A 194 1.71 -3.06 11.70
CA ALA A 194 2.65 -4.17 11.70
C ALA A 194 3.76 -3.95 10.65
N GLN A 195 4.97 -4.44 10.95
CA GLN A 195 6.17 -4.10 10.18
C GLN A 195 6.08 -4.40 8.67
N HIS A 196 5.32 -5.43 8.28
CA HIS A 196 5.23 -5.85 6.88
C HIS A 196 4.55 -4.82 5.97
N VAL A 197 3.77 -3.87 6.50
CA VAL A 197 3.14 -2.82 5.68
C VAL A 197 3.97 -1.54 5.58
N TRP A 198 5.03 -1.38 6.37
CA TRP A 198 5.75 -0.10 6.46
C TRP A 198 6.32 0.40 5.13
N VAL A 199 6.76 -0.51 4.24
CA VAL A 199 7.28 -0.14 2.92
C VAL A 199 6.14 0.29 1.98
N ASP A 200 4.95 -0.26 2.16
CA ASP A 200 3.76 0.14 1.43
C ASP A 200 3.26 1.52 1.90
N GLU A 201 3.20 1.74 3.21
CA GLU A 201 2.93 3.04 3.80
C GLU A 201 3.96 4.10 3.37
N PHE A 202 5.24 3.74 3.31
CA PHE A 202 6.27 4.64 2.79
C PHE A 202 5.95 5.15 1.38
N GLN A 203 5.50 4.28 0.46
CA GLN A 203 5.16 4.75 -0.88
C GLN A 203 3.87 5.56 -0.93
N ALA A 204 2.84 5.16 -0.19
CA ALA A 204 1.57 5.90 -0.17
C ALA A 204 1.73 7.30 0.44
N ILE A 205 2.42 7.39 1.58
CA ILE A 205 2.58 8.62 2.34
C ILE A 205 3.64 9.55 1.74
N VAL A 206 4.84 9.02 1.49
CA VAL A 206 6.03 9.83 1.19
C VAL A 206 6.19 10.05 -0.31
N LEU A 207 6.07 9.00 -1.11
CA LEU A 207 6.28 9.10 -2.55
C LEU A 207 5.08 9.73 -3.25
N ASN A 208 3.87 9.50 -2.74
CA ASN A 208 2.61 9.95 -3.35
C ASN A 208 1.93 11.14 -2.67
N ARG A 209 2.72 11.96 -1.95
CA ARG A 209 2.41 13.36 -1.56
C ARG A 209 1.33 13.57 -0.49
N GLU A 210 1.23 12.71 0.51
CA GLU A 210 0.43 13.08 1.70
C GLU A 210 1.21 13.92 2.71
N TYR A 211 2.54 13.80 2.73
CA TYR A 211 3.39 14.62 3.58
C TYR A 211 4.04 15.78 2.81
N GLU A 212 3.49 16.98 2.98
CA GLU A 212 4.15 18.24 2.61
C GLU A 212 5.43 18.50 3.45
N CYS A 213 5.60 17.78 4.57
CA CYS A 213 6.59 18.07 5.62
C CYS A 213 8.06 17.73 5.28
N ALA A 214 8.35 17.16 4.11
CA ALA A 214 9.72 16.85 3.70
C ALA A 214 9.99 17.21 2.23
N THR A 215 9.49 18.36 1.78
CA THR A 215 9.47 18.79 0.38
C THR A 215 10.81 18.58 -0.36
N LYS A 216 11.96 18.83 0.27
CA LYS A 216 13.28 18.63 -0.36
C LYS A 216 13.65 17.16 -0.57
N THR A 217 13.47 16.31 0.45
CA THR A 217 13.76 14.87 0.36
C THR A 217 12.74 14.16 -0.53
N VAL A 218 11.46 14.54 -0.42
CA VAL A 218 10.35 14.02 -1.21
C VAL A 218 10.51 14.40 -2.68
N ASN A 219 10.87 15.64 -3.02
CA ASN A 219 11.08 16.05 -4.42
C ASN A 219 12.25 15.31 -5.08
N LEU A 220 13.33 15.04 -4.33
CA LEU A 220 14.46 14.26 -4.85
C LEU A 220 14.09 12.78 -5.05
N LEU A 221 13.33 12.19 -4.14
CA LEU A 221 12.88 10.81 -4.29
C LEU A 221 11.85 10.66 -5.43
N GLN A 222 11.00 11.68 -5.63
CA GLN A 222 9.98 11.71 -6.68
C GLN A 222 10.56 11.90 -8.08
N SER A 223 11.68 12.61 -8.25
CA SER A 223 12.31 12.77 -9.57
C SER A 223 12.88 11.46 -10.13
N ILE A 224 12.98 10.42 -9.29
CA ILE A 224 13.51 9.10 -9.64
C ILE A 224 12.38 8.12 -10.01
N ILE A 225 11.12 8.43 -9.66
CA ILE A 225 9.97 7.55 -9.89
C ILE A 225 9.08 8.16 -10.99
N PRO A 226 8.99 7.54 -12.18
CA PRO A 226 8.05 8.01 -13.19
C PRO A 226 6.62 7.86 -12.70
N ALA A 227 5.78 8.85 -13.01
CA ALA A 227 4.36 8.84 -12.68
C ALA A 227 3.71 7.55 -13.22
N LYS A 228 2.91 6.89 -12.38
CA LYS A 228 2.07 5.76 -12.78
C LYS A 228 0.61 6.06 -12.50
N GLU A 229 -0.25 5.75 -13.45
CA GLU A 229 -1.69 5.81 -13.25
C GLU A 229 -2.16 4.58 -12.45
N PRO A 230 -3.12 4.74 -11.52
CA PRO A 230 -3.72 3.62 -10.81
C PRO A 230 -4.41 2.63 -11.76
N PHE A 231 -4.52 1.37 -11.33
CA PHE A 231 -5.22 0.33 -12.06
C PHE A 231 -6.74 0.60 -12.21
N ARG A 232 -7.37 -0.10 -13.16
CA ARG A 232 -8.81 -0.02 -13.43
C ARG A 232 -9.61 -0.25 -12.14
N THR A 233 -10.54 0.66 -11.89
CA THR A 233 -11.39 0.67 -10.70
C THR A 233 -12.82 0.22 -11.03
N VAL A 234 -13.44 -0.54 -10.12
CA VAL A 234 -14.87 -0.88 -10.11
C VAL A 234 -15.45 -0.46 -8.77
N THR A 235 -16.44 0.42 -8.77
CA THR A 235 -17.11 0.85 -7.53
C THR A 235 -18.22 -0.11 -7.16
N VAL A 236 -18.21 -0.60 -5.92
CA VAL A 236 -19.23 -1.48 -5.36
C VAL A 236 -20.21 -0.63 -4.54
N LYS A 237 -21.52 -0.86 -4.69
CA LYS A 237 -22.53 -0.25 -3.82
C LYS A 237 -22.69 -1.12 -2.57
N ILE A 238 -22.47 -0.55 -1.39
CA ILE A 238 -22.66 -1.18 -0.07
C ILE A 238 -23.97 -0.69 0.55
#